data_AF-A0A3D4WTP7-F1
#
_entry.id   AF-A0A3D4WTP7-F1
#
_cell.length_a   1.000
_cell.length_b   1.000
_cell.length_c   1.000
_cell.angle_alpha   90.00
_cell.angle_beta   90.00
_cell.angle_gamma   90.00
#
_symmetry.space_group_name_H-M   'P 1'
#
loop_
_entity.id
_entity.type
_entity.pdbx_description
1 polymer ?
#
loop_
_entity_poly.entity_id
_entity_poly.type
_entity_poly.pdbx_seq_one_letter_code
_entity_poly.pdbx_strand_id
1 'polypeptide(L)'
;MPLTQVPLRYSFLLATLLTVLLAGTSLLVGADSTATGERLEMIVTTLRIPRMFAALLAGVALGAGGVLLQAATRNPLAETGLLGVNSGAALGVVLGISFAGAESGYEYLIYALGGAMLASAAVLAIASTGRASPLGLIQI
;
A
#
# COMPACT_ATOMS: atom_id res chain seq x y z
N MET A 1 -24.08 -16.91 27.09
CA MET A 1 -24.76 -16.06 26.07
C MET A 1 -23.80 -15.94 24.89
N PRO A 2 -24.01 -16.69 23.79
CA PRO A 2 -23.04 -16.81 22.70
C PRO A 2 -23.36 -15.79 21.61
N LEU A 3 -22.54 -14.74 21.52
CA LEU A 3 -22.56 -13.80 20.39
C LEU A 3 -21.11 -13.60 19.94
N THR A 4 -20.89 -13.49 18.63
CA THR A 4 -19.64 -13.09 17.93
C THR A 4 -18.82 -14.14 17.15
N GLN A 5 -19.41 -15.24 16.67
CA GLN A 5 -18.83 -15.95 15.51
C GLN A 5 -19.38 -15.35 14.21
N VAL A 6 -19.19 -14.04 14.01
CA VAL A 6 -19.46 -13.41 12.72
C VAL A 6 -18.34 -13.87 11.78
N PRO A 7 -18.64 -14.42 10.59
CA PRO A 7 -17.60 -15.03 9.76
C PRO A 7 -16.58 -13.96 9.40
N LEU A 8 -15.30 -14.23 9.68
CA LEU A 8 -14.16 -13.30 9.63
C LEU A 8 -14.13 -12.42 8.36
N ARG A 9 -14.64 -12.95 7.24
CA ARG A 9 -14.78 -12.26 5.94
C ARG A 9 -15.72 -11.04 5.98
N TYR A 10 -16.82 -11.10 6.74
CA TYR A 10 -17.77 -10.00 6.85
C TYR A 10 -17.23 -8.85 7.69
N SER A 11 -16.35 -9.14 8.67
CA SER A 11 -15.70 -8.11 9.48
C SER A 11 -14.76 -7.24 8.64
N PHE A 12 -13.96 -7.85 7.75
CA PHE A 12 -13.13 -7.09 6.81
C PHE A 12 -13.95 -6.28 5.82
N LEU A 13 -15.01 -6.86 5.23
CA LEU A 13 -15.89 -6.13 4.31
C LEU A 13 -16.58 -4.95 5.00
N LEU A 14 -17.05 -5.13 6.25
CA LEU A 14 -17.63 -4.05 7.05
C LEU A 14 -16.61 -2.97 7.39
N ALA A 15 -15.38 -3.34 7.76
CA ALA A 15 -14.32 -2.38 8.05
C ALA A 15 -13.98 -1.53 6.83
N THR A 16 -13.82 -2.15 5.65
CA THR A 16 -13.54 -1.45 4.38
C THR A 16 -14.72 -0.58 3.94
N LEU A 17 -15.96 -1.08 4.08
CA LEU A 17 -17.16 -0.30 3.80
C LEU A 17 -17.27 0.92 4.73
N LEU A 18 -16.92 0.76 6.01
CA LEU A 18 -16.94 1.81 7.01
C LEU A 18 -15.89 2.89 6.73
N THR A 19 -14.66 2.53 6.34
CA THR A 19 -13.65 3.51 5.91
C THR A 19 -14.06 4.27 4.66
N VAL A 20 -14.67 3.60 3.67
CA VAL A 20 -15.19 4.24 2.46
C VAL A 20 -16.32 5.22 2.80
N LEU A 21 -17.21 4.84 3.72
CA LEU A 21 -18.31 5.69 4.18
C LEU A 21 -17.80 6.93 4.95
N LEU A 22 -16.81 6.75 5.84
CA LEU A 22 -16.16 7.84 6.59
C LEU A 22 -15.34 8.80 5.69
N ALA A 23 -14.70 8.26 4.65
CA ALA A 23 -14.03 9.06 3.62
C ALA A 23 -15.06 9.86 2.80
N GLY A 24 -16.20 9.24 2.47
CA GLY A 24 -17.31 9.87 1.77
C GLY A 24 -17.98 11.01 2.55
N THR A 25 -18.22 10.83 3.84
CA THR A 25 -18.80 11.90 4.68
C THR A 25 -17.85 13.07 4.88
N SER A 26 -16.53 12.83 4.96
CA SER A 26 -15.52 13.89 5.00
C SER A 26 -15.47 14.76 3.73
N LEU A 27 -15.98 14.25 2.59
CA LEU A 27 -16.10 15.00 1.33
C LEU A 27 -17.34 15.87 1.28
N LEU A 28 -18.46 15.37 1.78
CA LEU A 28 -19.75 16.07 1.75
C LEU A 28 -19.83 17.19 2.80
N VAL A 29 -19.25 16.98 3.99
CA VAL A 29 -19.24 17.98 5.07
C VAL A 29 -18.32 19.18 4.75
N GLY A 30 -17.41 19.06 3.78
CA GLY A 30 -16.55 20.16 3.34
C GLY A 30 -17.24 21.18 2.42
N ALA A 31 -18.44 20.91 1.93
CA ALA A 31 -19.09 21.71 0.88
C ALA A 31 -20.02 22.82 1.39
N ASP A 32 -20.42 22.80 2.67
CA ASP A 32 -21.41 23.76 3.22
C ASP A 32 -20.86 24.49 4.45
N SER A 33 -20.32 25.71 4.28
CA SER A 33 -20.23 26.73 5.34
C SER A 33 -19.77 28.09 4.78
N THR A 34 -20.73 28.94 4.44
CA THR A 34 -20.63 30.22 3.71
C THR A 34 -19.95 31.39 4.44
N ALA A 35 -19.07 31.13 5.42
CA ALA A 35 -18.22 32.17 6.02
C ALA A 35 -16.80 31.69 6.43
N THR A 36 -16.56 30.37 6.48
CA THR A 36 -15.24 29.74 6.73
C THR A 36 -14.70 29.06 5.46
N GLY A 37 -15.37 29.27 4.32
CA GLY A 37 -15.23 28.54 3.06
C GLY A 37 -13.86 28.67 2.40
N GLU A 38 -13.28 29.87 2.27
CA GLU A 38 -12.04 30.07 1.50
C GLU A 38 -10.83 29.26 2.02
N ARG A 39 -10.68 29.19 3.35
CA ARG A 39 -9.55 28.47 3.98
C ARG A 39 -9.78 26.95 3.99
N LEU A 40 -11.03 26.51 4.14
CA LEU A 40 -11.41 25.11 4.06
C LEU A 40 -11.35 24.58 2.62
N GLU A 41 -11.80 25.37 1.64
CA GLU A 41 -11.74 25.08 0.21
C GLU A 41 -10.29 24.94 -0.26
N MET A 42 -9.40 25.84 0.16
CA MET A 42 -7.96 25.74 -0.11
C MET A 42 -7.38 24.43 0.45
N ILE A 43 -7.69 24.05 1.70
CA ILE A 43 -7.19 22.80 2.29
C ILE A 43 -7.75 21.55 1.58
N VAL A 44 -9.03 21.56 1.23
CA VAL A 44 -9.67 20.42 0.55
C VAL A 44 -9.05 20.22 -0.84
N THR A 45 -8.90 21.29 -1.62
CA THR A 45 -8.38 21.22 -2.98
C THR A 45 -6.87 20.97 -3.04
N THR A 46 -6.08 21.59 -2.16
CA THR A 46 -4.60 21.47 -2.21
C THR A 46 -4.03 20.26 -1.45
N LEU A 47 -4.74 19.72 -0.45
CA LEU A 47 -4.21 18.63 0.38
C LEU A 47 -5.07 17.36 0.35
N ARG A 48 -6.40 17.47 0.32
CA ARG A 48 -7.28 16.28 0.45
C ARG A 48 -7.50 15.56 -0.87
N ILE A 49 -7.91 16.29 -1.91
CA ILE A 49 -8.12 15.74 -3.26
C ILE A 49 -6.86 15.00 -3.76
N PRO A 50 -5.66 15.59 -3.77
CA PRO A 50 -4.47 14.90 -4.27
C PRO A 50 -4.10 13.67 -3.44
N ARG A 51 -4.26 13.72 -2.10
CA ARG A 51 -3.98 12.58 -1.22
C ARG A 51 -4.95 11.42 -1.44
N MET A 52 -6.22 11.71 -1.74
CA MET A 52 -7.20 10.68 -2.09
C MET A 52 -6.89 10.01 -3.42
N PHE A 53 -6.53 10.79 -4.45
CA PHE A 53 -6.10 10.23 -5.73
C PHE A 53 -4.87 9.33 -5.54
N ALA A 54 -3.87 9.78 -4.78
CA ALA A 54 -2.70 8.99 -4.47
C ALA A 54 -3.07 7.69 -3.71
N ALA A 55 -3.96 7.76 -2.71
CA ALA A 55 -4.41 6.59 -1.96
C ALA A 55 -5.19 5.60 -2.83
N LEU A 56 -6.05 6.09 -3.73
CA LEU A 56 -6.83 5.25 -4.63
C LEU A 56 -5.93 4.56 -5.66
N LEU A 57 -5.00 5.29 -6.28
CA LEU A 57 -4.01 4.73 -7.20
C LEU A 57 -3.11 3.71 -6.50
N ALA A 58 -2.64 4.00 -5.30
CA ALA A 58 -1.84 3.06 -4.50
C ALA A 58 -2.64 1.80 -4.14
N GLY A 59 -3.91 1.95 -3.74
CA GLY A 59 -4.79 0.82 -3.44
C GLY A 59 -5.03 -0.08 -4.64
N VAL A 60 -5.28 0.50 -5.82
CA VAL A 60 -5.44 -0.25 -7.08
C VAL A 60 -4.14 -0.98 -7.46
N ALA A 61 -2.99 -0.31 -7.35
CA ALA A 61 -1.69 -0.90 -7.66
C ALA A 61 -1.35 -2.07 -6.72
N LEU A 62 -1.57 -1.92 -5.40
CA LEU A 62 -1.34 -2.96 -4.42
C LEU A 62 -2.32 -4.13 -4.58
N GLY A 63 -3.60 -3.85 -4.88
CA GLY A 63 -4.60 -4.88 -5.14
C GLY A 63 -4.28 -5.70 -6.39
N ALA A 64 -3.90 -5.04 -7.50
CA ALA A 64 -3.49 -5.70 -8.72
C ALA A 64 -2.22 -6.55 -8.52
N GLY A 65 -1.20 -6.00 -7.84
CA GLY A 65 0.01 -6.74 -7.48
C GLY A 65 -0.25 -7.94 -6.56
N GLY A 66 -1.20 -7.81 -5.63
CA GLY A 66 -1.75 -8.88 -4.79
C GLY A 66 -2.25 -10.06 -5.62
N VAL A 67 -3.19 -9.77 -6.52
CA VAL A 67 -3.83 -10.78 -7.38
C VAL A 67 -2.81 -11.44 -8.32
N LEU A 68 -1.89 -10.66 -8.91
CA LEU A 68 -0.85 -11.20 -9.80
C LEU A 68 0.12 -12.13 -9.07
N LEU A 69 0.56 -11.77 -7.85
CA LEU A 69 1.46 -12.62 -7.07
C LEU A 69 0.75 -13.89 -6.59
N GLN A 70 -0.49 -13.79 -6.12
CA GLN A 70 -1.30 -14.93 -5.71
C GLN A 70 -1.54 -15.89 -6.90
N ALA A 71 -1.78 -15.35 -8.10
CA ALA A 71 -1.92 -16.15 -9.32
C ALA A 71 -0.61 -16.83 -9.73
N ALA A 72 0.53 -16.12 -9.66
CA ALA A 72 1.84 -16.66 -10.02
C ALA A 72 2.32 -17.74 -9.04
N THR A 73 2.09 -17.56 -7.74
CA THR A 73 2.49 -18.51 -6.69
C THR A 73 1.48 -19.61 -6.44
N ARG A 74 0.25 -19.49 -7.00
CA ARG A 74 -0.90 -20.34 -6.68
C ARG A 74 -1.15 -20.47 -5.18
N ASN A 75 -0.76 -19.44 -4.41
CA ASN A 75 -0.85 -19.42 -2.96
C ASN A 75 -1.73 -18.23 -2.51
N PRO A 76 -2.97 -18.48 -2.04
CA PRO A 76 -3.88 -17.43 -1.59
C PRO A 76 -3.41 -16.70 -0.31
N LEU A 77 -2.34 -17.16 0.35
CA LEU A 77 -1.70 -16.51 1.49
C LEU A 77 -0.53 -15.60 1.08
N ALA A 78 -0.17 -15.53 -0.20
CA ALA A 78 0.90 -14.67 -0.67
C ALA A 78 0.47 -13.19 -0.61
N GLU A 79 1.16 -12.41 0.23
CA GLU A 79 0.98 -10.97 0.36
C GLU A 79 2.13 -10.24 -0.35
N THR A 80 1.82 -9.51 -1.42
CA THR A 80 2.79 -8.75 -2.23
C THR A 80 3.39 -7.54 -1.49
N GLY A 81 2.72 -7.08 -0.43
CA GLY A 81 3.16 -5.91 0.37
C GLY A 81 4.45 -6.14 1.16
N LEU A 82 4.81 -7.40 1.42
CA LEU A 82 5.94 -7.77 2.30
C LEU A 82 7.20 -8.23 1.56
N LEU A 83 7.24 -8.17 0.23
CA LEU A 83 8.41 -8.55 -0.58
C LEU A 83 9.63 -7.61 -0.44
N GLY A 84 9.69 -6.81 0.63
CA GLY A 84 10.76 -5.86 0.88
C GLY A 84 10.58 -4.49 0.23
N VAL A 85 9.49 -4.25 -0.51
CA VAL A 85 9.19 -2.95 -1.16
C VAL A 85 9.10 -1.82 -0.12
N ASN A 86 8.32 -2.00 0.95
CA ASN A 86 8.10 -0.96 1.97
C ASN A 86 9.38 -0.67 2.76
N SER A 87 10.05 -1.72 3.24
CA SER A 87 11.32 -1.59 3.97
C SER A 87 12.43 -1.04 3.08
N GLY A 88 12.48 -1.43 1.80
CA GLY A 88 13.42 -0.92 0.81
C GLY A 88 13.19 0.55 0.47
N ALA A 89 11.93 0.97 0.34
CA ALA A 89 11.58 2.37 0.15
C ALA A 89 12.02 3.23 1.33
N ALA A 90 11.69 2.81 2.56
CA ALA A 90 12.08 3.53 3.76
C ALA A 90 13.61 3.64 3.89
N LEU A 91 14.33 2.54 3.63
CA LEU A 91 15.79 2.52 3.65
C LEU A 91 16.38 3.43 2.57
N GLY A 92 15.82 3.42 1.36
CA GLY A 92 16.20 4.33 0.27
C GLY A 92 16.06 5.81 0.65
N VAL A 93 14.93 6.19 1.26
CA VAL A 93 14.71 7.56 1.75
C VAL A 93 15.71 7.94 2.84
N VAL A 94 15.93 7.05 3.82
CA VAL A 94 16.89 7.30 4.91
C VAL A 94 18.30 7.49 4.36
N LEU A 95 18.70 6.69 3.37
CA LEU A 95 19.99 6.87 2.68
C LEU A 95 20.04 8.18 1.89
N GLY A 96 18.96 8.54 1.20
CA GLY A 96 18.86 9.81 0.47
C GLY A 96 18.99 11.03 1.39
N ILE A 97 18.34 11.01 2.56
CA ILE A 97 18.47 12.08 3.56
C ILE A 97 19.87 12.08 4.17
N SER A 98 20.37 10.91 4.58
CA SER A 98 21.62 10.81 5.37
C SER A 98 22.88 11.05 4.53
N PHE A 99 22.89 10.63 3.25
CA PHE A 99 24.08 10.69 2.40
C PHE A 99 23.96 11.72 1.26
N ALA A 100 22.77 11.92 0.71
CA ALA A 100 22.57 12.84 -0.41
C ALA A 100 21.96 14.19 0.00
N GLY A 101 21.61 14.36 1.28
CA GLY A 101 21.02 15.60 1.78
C GLY A 101 19.68 15.93 1.13
N ALA A 102 18.85 14.92 0.85
CA ALA A 102 17.54 15.15 0.27
C ALA A 102 16.68 16.03 1.19
N GLU A 103 16.11 17.10 0.66
CA GLU A 103 15.26 18.05 1.42
C GLU A 103 13.87 18.20 0.78
N SER A 104 13.73 17.83 -0.49
CA SER A 104 12.48 17.98 -1.23
C SER A 104 11.65 16.69 -1.27
N GLY A 105 10.32 16.84 -1.25
CA GLY A 105 9.38 15.71 -1.38
C GLY A 105 9.57 14.90 -2.66
N TYR A 106 10.03 15.53 -3.76
CA TYR A 106 10.32 14.84 -5.01
C TYR A 106 11.58 13.97 -4.91
N GLU A 107 12.59 14.42 -4.18
CA GLU A 107 13.82 13.66 -3.93
C GLU A 107 13.51 12.42 -3.08
N TYR A 108 12.70 12.59 -2.02
CA TYR A 108 12.21 11.46 -1.23
C TYR A 108 11.51 10.42 -2.10
N LEU A 109 10.71 10.86 -3.09
CA LEU A 109 10.02 9.93 -3.99
C LEU A 109 11.00 9.14 -4.85
N ILE A 110 12.03 9.77 -5.42
CA ILE A 110 13.04 9.10 -6.24
C ILE A 110 13.84 8.09 -5.41
N TYR A 111 14.29 8.50 -4.22
CA TYR A 111 15.05 7.63 -3.33
C TYR A 111 14.21 6.46 -2.79
N ALA A 112 12.93 6.70 -2.48
CA ALA A 112 11.98 5.66 -2.11
C ALA A 112 11.78 4.66 -3.25
N LEU A 113 11.60 5.13 -4.48
CA LEU A 113 11.39 4.28 -5.64
C LEU A 113 12.63 3.42 -5.93
N GLY A 114 13.82 4.03 -5.90
CA GLY A 114 15.09 3.34 -6.09
C GLY A 114 15.33 2.27 -5.04
N GLY A 115 15.11 2.60 -3.76
CA GLY A 115 15.23 1.66 -2.65
C GLY A 115 14.25 0.49 -2.73
N ALA A 116 13.00 0.77 -3.10
CA ALA A 116 11.97 -0.25 -3.32
C ALA A 116 12.32 -1.21 -4.47
N MET A 117 12.79 -0.68 -5.60
CA MET A 117 13.18 -1.49 -6.76
C MET A 117 14.38 -2.39 -6.43
N LEU A 118 15.41 -1.84 -5.78
CA LEU A 118 16.59 -2.60 -5.37
C LEU A 118 16.26 -3.72 -4.39
N ALA A 119 15.44 -3.42 -3.36
CA ALA A 119 15.03 -4.43 -2.39
C ALA A 119 14.21 -5.54 -3.04
N SER A 120 13.25 -5.19 -3.90
CA SER A 120 12.44 -6.16 -4.63
C SER A 120 13.29 -7.04 -5.56
N ALA A 121 14.25 -6.43 -6.27
CA ALA A 121 15.17 -7.15 -7.14
C ALA A 121 16.07 -8.10 -6.34
N ALA A 122 16.56 -7.68 -5.18
CA ALA A 122 17.36 -8.54 -4.28
C ALA A 122 16.55 -9.73 -3.78
N VAL A 123 15.29 -9.51 -3.36
CA VAL A 123 14.40 -10.59 -2.93
C VAL A 123 14.11 -11.56 -4.07
N LEU A 124 13.83 -11.07 -5.29
CA LEU A 124 13.64 -11.91 -6.47
C LEU A 124 14.91 -12.70 -6.85
N ALA A 125 16.08 -12.09 -6.73
CA ALA A 125 17.35 -12.77 -6.98
C ALA A 125 17.57 -13.90 -5.97
N ILE A 126 17.34 -13.65 -4.67
CA ILE A 126 17.45 -14.68 -3.63
C ILE A 126 16.38 -15.77 -3.84
N ALA A 127 15.13 -15.40 -4.11
CA ALA A 127 14.05 -16.34 -4.35
C ALA A 127 14.32 -17.24 -5.58
N SER A 128 14.91 -16.70 -6.64
CA SER A 128 15.26 -17.47 -7.85
C SER A 128 16.44 -18.42 -7.66
N THR A 129 17.31 -18.19 -6.65
CA THR A 129 18.35 -19.16 -6.25
C THR A 129 17.81 -20.32 -5.41
N GLY A 130 16.62 -20.16 -4.81
CA GLY A 130 15.89 -21.25 -4.17
C GLY A 130 15.37 -22.23 -5.21
N ARG A 131 16.13 -23.29 -5.48
CA ARG A 131 15.68 -24.45 -6.26
C ARG A 131 14.42 -25.01 -5.62
N ALA A 132 13.25 -24.64 -6.13
CA ALA A 132 12.04 -25.43 -5.96
C ALA A 132 12.24 -26.72 -6.74
N SER A 133 12.96 -27.69 -6.17
CA SER A 133 13.09 -29.04 -6.71
C SER A 133 11.81 -29.82 -6.38
N PRO A 134 10.88 -30.01 -7.34
CA PRO A 134 9.60 -30.68 -7.12
C PRO A 134 9.72 -32.21 -7.08
N LEU A 135 10.94 -32.74 -7.07
CA LEU A 135 11.22 -34.17 -7.20
C LEU A 135 11.31 -34.92 -5.86
N GLY A 136 11.08 -34.24 -4.73
CA GLY A 136 11.07 -34.87 -3.39
C GLY A 136 9.74 -35.51 -2.97
N LEU A 137 8.67 -35.38 -3.77
CA LEU A 137 7.30 -35.78 -3.37
C LEU A 137 6.81 -37.11 -3.97
N ILE A 138 7.69 -37.93 -4.56
CA ILE A 138 7.34 -39.26 -5.09
C ILE A 138 7.87 -40.40 -4.20
N GLN A 139 8.62 -40.12 -3.12
CA GLN A 139 9.10 -41.17 -2.22
C GLN A 139 9.07 -40.78 -0.74
N ILE A 140 7.89 -40.55 -0.16
CA ILE A 140 7.58 -40.91 1.25
C ILE A 140 6.11 -41.31 1.33
#